data_AF-A0A6L3EKM2-F1
#
_entry.id   AF-A0A6L3EKM2-F1
#
_cell.length_a   1.000
_cell.length_b   1.000
_cell.length_c   1.000
_cell.angle_alpha   90.00
_cell.angle_beta   90.00
_cell.angle_gamma   90.00
#
_symmetry.space_group_name_H-M   'P 1'
#
loop_
_entity.id
_entity.type
_entity.pdbx_description
1 polymer ?
#
loop_
_entity_poly.entity_id
_entity_poly.type
_entity_poly.pdbx_seq_one_letter_code
_entity_poly.pdbx_strand_id
1 'polypeptide(L)'
;MSAWLEYRQDAPAGPQRAEDAANNDPDYYIENFVATGLDSAGRQYVMESIRLVHFPLDDTSLIEQPHIIQYTAEAGPRHVYADSGLISADGTEVL
;
A
#
# COMPACT_ATOMS: atom_id res chain seq x y z
N MET A 1 11.13 -24.31 -3.39
CA MET A 1 11.44 -23.48 -4.56
C MET A 1 10.10 -23.04 -5.13
N SER A 2 9.72 -21.78 -4.97
CA SER A 2 8.46 -21.30 -5.55
C SER A 2 8.78 -20.73 -6.93
N ALA A 3 8.32 -21.43 -7.96
CA ALA A 3 8.34 -20.95 -9.34
C ALA A 3 7.01 -20.26 -9.61
N TRP A 4 7.06 -19.03 -10.11
CA TRP A 4 5.90 -18.37 -10.70
C TRP A 4 6.17 -18.23 -12.20
N LEU A 5 5.26 -18.78 -13.00
CA LEU A 5 5.18 -18.63 -14.46
C LEU A 5 3.85 -17.95 -14.76
N GLU A 6 3.87 -16.88 -15.54
CA GLU A 6 2.65 -16.37 -16.16
C GLU A 6 2.89 -16.06 -17.64
N TYR A 7 2.09 -16.71 -18.48
CA TYR A 7 2.09 -16.65 -19.93
C TYR A 7 0.93 -15.74 -20.34
N ARG A 8 1.21 -14.51 -20.80
CA ARG A 8 0.19 -13.68 -21.45
C ARG A 8 0.02 -14.15 -22.89
N GLN A 9 -1.21 -14.52 -23.25
CA GLN A 9 -1.59 -14.82 -24.62
C GLN A 9 -2.02 -13.51 -25.30
N ASP A 10 -1.27 -13.07 -26.30
CA ASP A 10 -1.69 -11.98 -27.18
C ASP A 10 -2.84 -12.47 -28.08
N ALA A 11 -4.07 -12.03 -27.78
CA ALA A 11 -5.22 -12.19 -28.69
C ALA A 11 -5.30 -10.96 -29.62
N PRO A 12 -5.74 -11.11 -30.89
CA PRO A 12 -5.69 -10.02 -31.87
C PRO A 12 -6.74 -8.94 -31.59
N ALA A 13 -6.35 -7.68 -31.85
CA ALA A 13 -7.12 -6.48 -31.56
C ALA A 13 -8.47 -6.40 -32.29
N GLY A 14 -9.56 -6.48 -31.53
CA GLY A 14 -10.90 -6.01 -31.92
C GLY A 14 -11.03 -4.49 -31.73
N PRO A 15 -12.11 -3.84 -32.22
CA PRO A 15 -12.23 -2.39 -32.17
C PRO A 15 -12.18 -1.90 -30.72
N GLN A 16 -11.13 -1.14 -30.40
CA GLN A 16 -10.84 -0.54 -29.11
C GLN A 16 -12.05 0.28 -28.67
N ARG A 17 -12.84 -0.29 -27.75
CA ARG A 17 -13.95 0.42 -27.14
C ARG A 17 -13.34 1.56 -26.32
N ALA A 18 -13.99 2.71 -26.27
CA ALA A 18 -13.62 3.85 -25.42
C ALA A 18 -13.80 3.55 -23.91
N GLU A 19 -13.45 2.34 -23.49
CA GLU A 19 -13.46 1.78 -22.13
C GLU A 19 -12.04 1.61 -21.58
N ASP A 20 -11.01 2.09 -22.27
CA ASP A 20 -9.66 2.34 -21.70
C ASP A 20 -9.69 3.53 -20.72
N ALA A 21 -10.78 3.67 -19.96
CA ALA A 21 -10.86 4.54 -18.80
C ALA A 21 -9.89 3.98 -17.75
N ALA A 22 -8.64 4.45 -17.83
CA ALA A 22 -7.63 4.44 -16.77
C ALA A 22 -7.75 3.25 -15.82
N ASN A 23 -7.38 2.06 -16.31
CA ASN A 23 -7.38 0.86 -15.49
C ASN A 23 -6.43 1.05 -14.30
N ASN A 24 -6.98 1.25 -13.09
CA ASN A 24 -6.22 1.30 -11.85
C ASN A 24 -6.17 -0.08 -11.20
N ASP A 25 -5.77 -1.08 -11.98
CA ASP A 25 -5.56 -2.42 -11.47
C ASP A 25 -4.30 -2.44 -10.59
N PRO A 26 -4.32 -3.17 -9.46
CA PRO A 26 -3.16 -3.27 -8.61
C PRO A 26 -2.05 -4.09 -9.26
N ASP A 27 -0.80 -3.70 -9.03
CA ASP A 27 0.38 -4.40 -9.56
C ASP A 27 1.07 -5.30 -8.52
N TYR A 28 0.88 -5.02 -7.22
CA TYR A 28 1.29 -5.92 -6.15
C TYR A 28 0.43 -5.79 -4.88
N TYR A 29 0.55 -6.82 -4.04
CA TYR A 29 0.01 -6.85 -2.70
C TYR A 29 1.04 -7.39 -1.71
N ILE A 30 0.93 -6.96 -0.46
CA ILE A 30 1.72 -7.46 0.67
C ILE A 30 0.75 -7.89 1.76
N GLU A 31 0.96 -9.05 2.37
CA GLU A 31 0.10 -9.57 3.43
C GLU A 31 0.88 -9.72 4.74
N ASN A 32 0.19 -9.50 5.86
CA ASN A 32 0.70 -9.66 7.24
C ASN A 32 2.08 -9.02 7.43
N PHE A 33 2.17 -7.72 7.15
CA PHE A 33 3.44 -7.00 7.10
C PHE A 33 3.66 -6.11 8.32
N VAL A 34 4.94 -5.82 8.54
CA VAL A 34 5.40 -4.80 9.48
C VAL A 34 6.31 -3.84 8.73
N ALA A 35 5.95 -2.56 8.71
CA ALA A 35 6.77 -1.48 8.19
C ALA A 35 7.35 -0.66 9.35
N THR A 36 8.59 -0.19 9.21
CA THR A 36 9.24 0.70 10.18
C THR A 36 9.81 1.89 9.44
N GLY A 37 9.61 3.09 9.97
CA GLY A 37 10.12 4.32 9.38
C GLY A 37 10.39 5.41 10.39
N LEU A 38 10.88 6.54 9.88
CA LEU A 38 11.10 7.78 10.60
C LEU A 38 10.28 8.87 9.94
N ASP A 39 9.66 9.74 10.73
CA ASP A 39 9.06 10.96 10.18
C ASP A 39 10.10 12.08 10.00
N SER A 40 9.66 13.23 9.49
CA SER A 40 10.50 14.40 9.24
C SER A 40 11.15 15.00 10.51
N ALA A 41 10.63 14.68 11.70
CA ALA A 41 11.19 15.06 12.99
C ALA A 41 12.11 13.96 13.58
N GLY A 42 12.33 12.86 12.85
CA GLY A 42 13.13 11.72 13.30
C GLY A 42 12.41 10.82 14.30
N ARG A 43 11.09 10.93 14.45
CA ARG A 43 10.31 10.05 15.32
C ARG A 43 10.10 8.72 14.63
N GLN A 44 10.42 7.63 15.33
CA GLN A 44 10.21 6.28 14.82
C GLN A 44 8.74 5.91 14.85
N TYR A 45 8.28 5.23 13.79
CA TYR A 45 7.00 4.56 13.76
C TYR A 45 7.14 3.12 13.30
N VAL A 46 6.22 2.29 13.79
CA VAL A 46 5.99 0.91 13.33
C VAL A 46 4.54 0.83 12.87
N MET A 47 4.30 0.22 11.72
CA MET A 47 2.96 -0.07 11.22
C MET A 47 2.83 -1.58 11.00
N GLU A 48 1.84 -2.17 11.64
CA GLU A 48 1.42 -3.56 11.40
C GLU A 48 0.09 -3.52 10.64
N SER A 49 -0.06 -4.36 9.61
CA SER A 49 -1.29 -4.43 8.82
C SER A 49 -1.42 -5.80 8.14
N ILE A 50 -2.67 -6.23 7.93
CA ILE A 50 -2.93 -7.55 7.35
C ILE A 50 -2.80 -7.56 5.83
N ARG A 51 -2.96 -6.40 5.18
CA ARG A 51 -2.92 -6.28 3.72
C ARG A 51 -2.52 -4.87 3.29
N LEU A 52 -1.71 -4.80 2.25
CA LEU A 52 -1.47 -3.61 1.44
C LEU A 52 -1.74 -3.96 -0.02
N VAL A 53 -2.42 -3.06 -0.75
CA VAL A 53 -2.66 -3.16 -2.20
C VAL A 53 -2.18 -1.86 -2.83
N HIS A 54 -1.22 -1.95 -3.77
CA HIS A 54 -0.65 -0.80 -4.45
C HIS A 54 -1.27 -0.59 -5.83
N PHE A 55 -1.43 0.68 -6.20
CA PHE A 55 -2.07 1.15 -7.42
C PHE A 55 -1.08 1.99 -8.24
N PRO A 56 -0.53 1.47 -9.35
CA PRO A 56 0.55 2.14 -10.09
C PRO A 56 0.11 3.38 -10.85
N LEU A 57 -1.21 3.56 -11.08
CA LEU A 57 -1.70 4.72 -11.84
C LEU A 57 -1.55 6.01 -11.04
N ASP A 58 -1.80 5.97 -9.74
CA ASP A 58 -1.75 7.12 -8.83
C ASP A 58 -0.75 6.96 -7.69
N ASP A 59 0.04 5.88 -7.71
CA ASP A 59 1.07 5.52 -6.72
C ASP A 59 0.51 5.36 -5.30
N THR A 60 -0.81 5.23 -5.15
CA THR A 60 -1.45 5.10 -3.84
C THR A 60 -1.42 3.65 -3.37
N SER A 61 -1.64 3.46 -2.06
CA SER A 61 -1.86 2.12 -1.52
C SER A 61 -3.00 2.08 -0.53
N LEU A 62 -3.84 1.05 -0.61
CA LEU A 62 -4.85 0.76 0.41
C LEU A 62 -4.27 -0.21 1.44
N ILE A 63 -4.56 0.03 2.71
CA ILE A 63 -4.17 -0.85 3.82
C ILE A 63 -5.38 -1.29 4.64
N GLU A 64 -5.33 -2.52 5.17
CA GLU A 64 -6.40 -3.13 5.96
C GLU A 64 -5.97 -3.40 7.41
N GLN A 65 -6.81 -3.01 8.37
CA GLN A 65 -6.56 -3.13 9.80
C GLN A 65 -5.19 -2.59 10.26
N PRO A 66 -4.80 -1.34 9.89
CA PRO A 66 -3.52 -0.82 10.33
C PRO A 66 -3.50 -0.56 11.84
N HIS A 67 -2.41 -0.99 12.47
CA HIS A 67 -1.99 -0.60 13.80
C HIS A 67 -0.68 0.18 13.70
N ILE A 68 -0.73 1.49 13.96
CA ILE A 68 0.44 2.38 13.92
C ILE A 68 0.87 2.69 15.35
N ILE A 69 2.16 2.47 15.63
CA ILE A 69 2.83 2.81 16.88
C ILE A 69 3.85 3.91 16.59
N GLN A 70 3.67 5.09 17.17
CA GLN A 70 4.62 6.19 17.09
C GLN A 70 5.38 6.32 18.42
N TYR A 71 6.70 6.33 18.35
CA TYR A 71 7.59 6.51 19.49
C TYR A 71 8.05 7.96 19.58
N THR A 72 8.02 8.52 20.79
CA THR A 72 8.52 9.87 21.08
C THR A 72 9.50 9.80 22.24
N ALA A 73 10.46 10.72 22.31
CA ALA A 73 11.43 10.74 23.41
C ALA A 73 10.81 11.22 24.73
N GLU A 74 9.76 12.04 24.65
CA GLU A 74 9.22 12.76 25.81
C GLU A 74 7.97 12.13 26.43
N ALA A 75 7.34 11.18 25.74
CA ALA A 75 6.14 10.48 26.20
C ALA A 75 6.14 9.01 25.76
N GLY A 76 5.24 8.24 26.37
CA GLY A 76 4.99 6.85 25.95
C GLY A 76 4.52 6.75 24.49
N PRO A 77 4.56 5.55 23.90
CA PRO A 77 4.17 5.36 22.51
C PRO A 77 2.70 5.72 22.29
N ARG A 78 2.41 6.38 21.16
CA ARG A 78 1.05 6.63 20.71
C ARG A 78 0.61 5.50 19.78
N HIS A 79 -0.57 4.95 20.04
CA HIS A 79 -1.18 3.90 19.24
C HIS A 79 -2.35 4.47 18.43
N VAL A 80 -2.44 4.11 17.16
CA VAL A 80 -3.55 4.40 16.26
C VAL A 80 -4.02 3.11 15.62
N TYR A 81 -5.33 2.89 15.60
CA TYR A 81 -5.98 1.73 14.98
C TYR A 81 -7.06 2.23 14.04
N ALA A 82 -7.23 1.54 12.91
CA ALA A 82 -8.34 1.76 11.99
C ALA A 82 -8.72 0.43 11.31
N ASP A 83 -9.89 0.38 10.69
CA ASP A 83 -10.31 -0.78 9.89
C ASP A 83 -9.67 -0.76 8.50
N SER A 84 -9.39 0.44 7.97
CA SER A 84 -8.76 0.68 6.66
C SER A 84 -7.96 1.98 6.67
N GLY A 85 -7.08 2.16 5.68
CA GLY A 85 -6.42 3.44 5.42
C GLY A 85 -5.95 3.58 3.97
N LEU A 86 -5.64 4.82 3.58
CA LEU A 86 -5.01 5.14 2.29
C LEU A 86 -3.62 5.75 2.53
N ILE A 87 -2.60 5.19 1.90
CA ILE A 87 -1.25 5.77 1.82
C ILE A 87 -1.20 6.68 0.59
N SER A 88 -0.73 7.91 0.78
CA SER A 88 -0.55 8.90 -0.28
C SER A 88 0.47 8.44 -1.32
N ALA A 89 0.40 9.01 -2.53
CA ALA A 89 1.33 8.75 -3.63
C ALA A 89 2.81 8.90 -3.24
N ASP A 90 3.12 9.89 -2.40
CA ASP A 90 4.49 10.13 -1.94
C ASP A 90 4.90 9.29 -0.71
N GLY A 91 3.98 8.47 -0.18
CA GLY A 91 4.17 7.64 0.99
C GLY A 91 4.32 8.42 2.31
N THR A 92 4.02 9.72 2.32
CA THR A 92 4.24 10.58 3.50
C THR A 92 3.02 10.69 4.42
N GLU A 93 1.83 10.37 3.93
CA GLU A 93 0.58 10.47 4.68
C GLU A 93 -0.18 9.15 4.69
N VAL A 94 -0.87 8.90 5.80
CA VAL A 94 -1.84 7.81 5.97
C VAL A 94 -3.16 8.44 6.42
N LEU A 95 -4.19 8.28 5.61
CA LEU A 95 -5.52 8.90 5.75
C LEU A 95 -6.57 7.90 6.24
#